data_AF-A0A843RUE8-F1
#
_entry.id   AF-A0A843RUE8-F1
#
_cell.length_a   1.000
_cell.length_b   1.000
_cell.length_c   1.000
_cell.angle_alpha   90.00
_cell.angle_beta   90.00
_cell.angle_gamma   90.00
#
_symmetry.space_group_name_H-M   'P 1'
#
loop_
_entity.id
_entity.type
_entity.pdbx_description
1 polymer ?
#
loop_
_entity_poly.entity_id
_entity_poly.type
_entity_poly.pdbx_seq_one_letter_code
_entity_poly.pdbx_strand_id
1 'polypeptide(L)'
;MNADDLRRFARRDWLAAAHHKIEYWVEQYRQHGPAPARTASTALLLHMRAVQPDYPSASDRAGDLANHLQLRDRLDRATRALAGR
;
A
#
# COMPACT_ATOMS: atom_id res chain seq x y z
N MET A 1 8.07 21.00 -13.38
CA MET A 1 6.63 20.72 -13.16
C MET A 1 5.91 22.05 -13.08
N ASN A 2 4.99 22.32 -14.00
CA ASN A 2 4.24 23.58 -14.05
C ASN A 2 2.81 23.40 -13.47
N ALA A 3 2.03 24.49 -13.42
CA ALA A 3 0.68 24.45 -12.87
C ALA A 3 -0.28 23.53 -13.67
N ASP A 4 -0.07 23.40 -14.98
CA ASP A 4 -0.89 22.53 -15.83
C ASP A 4 -0.58 21.05 -15.62
N ASP A 5 0.69 20.70 -15.37
CA ASP A 5 1.08 19.35 -14.97
C ASP A 5 0.38 18.92 -13.67
N LEU A 6 0.34 19.82 -12.68
CA LEU A 6 -0.34 19.58 -11.41
C LEU A 6 -1.84 19.38 -11.60
N ARG A 7 -2.49 20.20 -12.44
CA ARG A 7 -3.92 20.05 -12.74
C ARG A 7 -4.21 18.75 -13.47
N ARG A 8 -3.38 18.36 -14.44
CA ARG A 8 -3.53 17.09 -15.17
C ARG A 8 -3.34 15.90 -14.23
N PHE A 9 -2.35 15.97 -13.34
CA PHE A 9 -2.13 14.95 -12.32
C PHE A 9 -3.33 14.84 -11.37
N ALA A 10 -3.83 15.95 -10.85
CA ALA A 10 -4.96 15.97 -9.91
C ALA A 10 -6.25 15.44 -10.54
N ARG A 11 -6.47 15.70 -11.84
CA ARG A 11 -7.67 15.29 -12.58
C ARG A 11 -7.55 13.93 -13.29
N ARG A 12 -6.46 13.20 -13.10
CA ARG A 12 -6.30 11.89 -13.74
C ARG A 12 -7.37 10.93 -13.25
N ASP A 13 -7.59 9.87 -14.03
CA ASP A 13 -8.41 8.76 -13.59
C ASP A 13 -7.70 8.01 -12.45
N TRP A 14 -8.14 8.30 -11.23
CA TRP A 14 -7.59 7.70 -10.01
C TRP A 14 -7.96 6.23 -9.86
N LEU A 15 -9.09 5.80 -10.42
CA LEU A 15 -9.51 4.42 -10.38
C LEU A 15 -8.64 3.59 -11.33
N ALA A 16 -8.45 4.05 -12.57
CA ALA A 16 -7.54 3.41 -13.52
C ALA A 16 -6.10 3.37 -12.98
N ALA A 17 -5.62 4.46 -12.37
CA ALA A 17 -4.29 4.49 -11.76
C ALA A 17 -4.15 3.48 -10.60
N ALA A 18 -5.20 3.32 -9.78
CA ALA A 18 -5.21 2.34 -8.70
C ALA A 18 -5.18 0.90 -9.24
N HIS A 19 -5.95 0.62 -10.30
CA HIS A 19 -5.96 -0.69 -10.96
C HIS A 19 -4.59 -1.03 -11.56
N HIS A 20 -4.00 -0.13 -12.35
CA HIS A 20 -2.66 -0.34 -12.92
C HIS A 20 -1.59 -0.54 -11.84
N LYS A 21 -1.70 0.16 -10.71
CA LYS A 21 -0.78 -0.06 -9.58
C LYS A 21 -0.90 -1.48 -9.02
N ILE A 22 -2.12 -2.01 -8.87
CA ILE A 22 -2.34 -3.37 -8.40
C ILE A 22 -1.74 -4.37 -9.39
N GLU A 23 -2.05 -4.23 -10.68
CA GLU A 23 -1.53 -5.11 -11.74
C GLU A 23 0.00 -5.12 -11.76
N TYR A 24 0.62 -3.94 -11.68
CA TYR A 24 2.07 -3.81 -11.60
C TYR A 24 2.63 -4.62 -10.42
N TRP A 25 2.09 -4.46 -9.21
CA TRP A 25 2.61 -5.17 -8.03
C TRP A 25 2.35 -6.67 -8.07
N VAL A 26 1.23 -7.11 -8.65
CA VAL A 26 0.99 -8.53 -8.90
C VAL A 26 2.05 -9.10 -9.83
N GLU A 27 2.37 -8.40 -10.91
CA GLU A 27 3.38 -8.85 -11.87
C GLU A 27 4.79 -8.86 -11.25
N GLN A 28 5.15 -7.79 -10.55
CA GLN A 28 6.43 -7.73 -9.82
C GLN A 28 6.56 -8.87 -8.80
N TYR A 29 5.48 -9.18 -8.08
CA TYR A 29 5.49 -10.29 -7.14
C TYR A 29 5.66 -11.65 -7.84
N ARG A 30 5.00 -11.86 -8.98
CA ARG A 30 5.13 -13.10 -9.75
C ARG A 30 6.56 -13.30 -10.27
N GLN A 31 7.18 -12.24 -10.78
CA GLN A 31 8.51 -12.32 -11.40
C GLN A 31 9.66 -12.32 -10.39
N HIS A 32 9.52 -11.59 -9.29
CA HIS A 32 10.64 -11.28 -8.39
C HIS A 32 10.33 -11.55 -6.91
N GLY A 33 9.15 -12.10 -6.62
CA GLY A 33 8.69 -12.33 -5.25
C GLY A 33 8.51 -11.03 -4.45
N PRO A 34 8.60 -11.09 -3.12
CA PRO A 34 8.31 -9.94 -2.26
C PRO A 34 9.46 -8.92 -2.17
N ALA A 35 10.63 -9.20 -2.75
CA ALA A 35 11.82 -8.35 -2.56
C ALA A 35 11.63 -6.91 -3.10
N PRO A 36 11.13 -6.67 -4.33
CA PRO A 36 10.96 -5.31 -4.84
C PRO A 36 9.99 -4.47 -4.00
N ALA A 37 8.88 -5.07 -3.56
CA ALA A 37 7.90 -4.39 -2.71
C ALA A 37 8.51 -3.97 -1.36
N ARG A 38 9.34 -4.83 -0.75
CA ARG A 38 10.07 -4.50 0.48
C ARG A 38 11.05 -3.35 0.26
N THR A 39 11.84 -3.40 -0.81
CA THR A 39 12.79 -2.32 -1.15
C THR A 39 12.08 -0.99 -1.34
N ALA A 40 11.00 -0.96 -2.14
CA ALA A 40 10.22 0.24 -2.37
C ALA A 40 9.61 0.79 -1.06
N SER A 41 9.05 -0.09 -0.22
CA SER A 41 8.45 0.31 1.05
C SER A 41 9.48 0.90 2.02
N THR A 42 10.68 0.33 2.10
CA THR A 42 11.78 0.86 2.92
C THR A 42 12.22 2.24 2.43
N ALA A 43 12.37 2.43 1.12
CA ALA A 43 12.74 3.72 0.55
C ALA A 43 11.68 4.80 0.87
N LEU A 44 10.40 4.46 0.76
CA LEU A 44 9.29 5.35 1.12
C LEU A 44 9.29 5.68 2.61
N LEU A 45 9.52 4.70 3.49
CA LEU A 45 9.61 4.92 4.93
C LEU A 45 10.75 5.87 5.30
N LEU A 46 11.93 5.67 4.70
CA LEU A 46 13.09 6.54 4.92
C LEU A 46 12.81 7.96 4.44
N HIS A 47 12.18 8.11 3.27
CA HIS A 47 11.78 9.42 2.77
C HIS A 47 10.77 10.10 3.69
N MET A 48 9.73 9.38 4.15
CA MET A 48 8.73 9.93 5.06
C MET A 48 9.37 10.40 6.37
N ARG A 49 10.31 9.64 6.94
CA ARG A 49 11.07 10.06 8.13
C ARG A 49 11.94 11.30 7.89
N ALA A 50 12.45 11.48 6.67
CA ALA A 50 13.23 12.66 6.33
C ALA A 50 12.36 13.92 6.19
N VAL A 51 11.16 13.80 5.64
CA VAL A 51 10.23 14.93 5.42
C VAL A 51 9.40 15.23 6.67
N GLN A 52 9.10 14.20 7.47
CA GLN A 52 8.30 14.28 8.68
C GLN A 52 8.98 13.45 9.79
N PRO A 53 9.86 14.06 10.60
CA PRO A 53 10.65 13.35 11.61
C PRO A 53 9.83 12.55 12.63
N ASP A 54 8.63 13.01 12.94
CA ASP A 54 7.72 12.34 13.89
C ASP A 54 6.97 11.15 13.27
N TYR A 55 7.19 10.85 11.99
CA TYR A 55 6.56 9.73 11.31
C TYR A 55 7.29 8.39 11.57
N PRO A 56 6.56 7.28 11.82
CA PRO A 56 5.13 7.24 12.07
C PRO A 56 4.80 7.79 13.46
N SER A 57 3.74 8.58 13.57
CA SER A 57 3.24 9.04 14.85
C SER A 57 2.61 7.89 15.64
N ALA A 58 2.24 8.13 16.90
CA ALA A 58 1.47 7.16 17.68
C ALA A 58 0.11 6.84 17.01
N SER A 59 -0.53 7.85 16.42
CA SER A 59 -1.80 7.68 15.69
C SER A 59 -1.62 6.82 14.44
N ASP A 60 -0.55 7.03 13.68
CA ASP A 60 -0.25 6.23 12.49
C ASP A 60 -0.06 4.74 12.85
N ARG A 61 0.70 4.49 13.93
CA ARG A 61 0.90 3.12 14.43
C ARG A 61 -0.39 2.46 14.90
N ALA A 62 -1.26 3.21 15.59
CA ALA A 62 -2.55 2.69 16.04
C ALA A 62 -3.47 2.35 14.85
N GLY A 63 -3.51 3.21 13.84
CA GLY A 63 -4.28 2.96 12.61
C GLY A 63 -3.76 1.76 11.83
N ASP A 64 -2.45 1.62 11.69
CA ASP A 64 -1.82 0.47 11.02
C ASP A 64 -2.12 -0.85 11.73
N LEU A 65 -1.99 -0.89 13.07
CA LEU A 65 -2.35 -2.06 13.87
C LEU A 65 -3.83 -2.43 13.70
N ALA A 66 -4.74 -1.46 13.72
CA ALA A 66 -6.16 -1.70 13.53
C ALA A 66 -6.45 -2.32 12.14
N ASN A 67 -5.79 -1.83 11.09
CA ASN A 67 -5.91 -2.39 9.74
C ASN A 67 -5.37 -3.83 9.66
N HIS A 68 -4.24 -4.11 10.31
CA HIS A 68 -3.68 -5.45 10.39
C HIS A 68 -4.61 -6.45 11.09
N LEU A 69 -5.22 -6.05 12.21
CA LEU A 69 -6.20 -6.87 12.92
C LEU A 69 -7.44 -7.14 12.05
N GLN A 70 -7.97 -6.12 11.36
CA GLN A 70 -9.08 -6.31 10.42
C GLN A 70 -8.74 -7.27 9.29
N LEU A 71 -7.53 -7.20 8.73
CA LEU A 71 -7.07 -8.10 7.68
C LEU A 71 -6.98 -9.53 8.20
N ARG A 72 -6.34 -9.74 9.37
CA ARG A 72 -6.27 -11.04 10.03
C ARG A 72 -7.66 -11.64 10.19
N ASP A 73 -8.60 -10.89 10.75
CA ASP A 73 -9.96 -11.39 10.99
C ASP A 73 -10.69 -11.76 9.69
N ARG A 74 -10.44 -11.03 8.59
CA ARG A 74 -10.97 -11.38 7.26
C ARG A 74 -10.37 -12.68 6.72
N LEU A 75 -9.05 -12.87 6.86
CA LEU A 75 -8.36 -14.09 6.46
C LEU A 75 -8.85 -15.30 7.28
N ASP A 76 -8.98 -15.15 8.59
CA ASP A 76 -9.48 -16.21 9.47
C ASP A 76 -10.90 -16.65 9.07
N ARG A 77 -11.77 -15.70 8.74
CA ARG A 77 -13.12 -16.02 8.24
C ARG A 77 -13.07 -16.76 6.91
N ALA A 78 -12.24 -16.33 5.97
CA ALA A 78 -12.09 -16.98 4.67
C ALA A 78 -11.56 -18.41 4.82
N THR A 79 -10.54 -18.62 5.65
CA THR A 79 -9.97 -19.94 5.92
C THR A 79 -11.00 -20.88 6.54
N ARG A 80 -11.78 -20.42 7.54
CA ARG A 80 -12.86 -21.24 8.12
C ARG A 80 -13.94 -21.61 7.10
N ALA A 81 -14.34 -20.67 6.25
CA ALA A 81 -15.33 -20.93 5.21
C ALA A 81 -14.84 -21.93 4.15
N LEU A 82 -13.53 -21.93 3.86
CA LEU A 82 -12.91 -22.90 2.95
C LEU A 82 -12.73 -24.28 3.59
N ALA A 83 -12.42 -24.36 4.88
CA ALA A 83 -12.21 -25.62 5.59
C ALA A 83 -13.51 -26.35 5.99
N GLY A 84 -14.64 -25.63 6.05
CA GLY A 84 -15.97 -26.22 6.28
C GLY A 84 -16.67 -26.70 5.00
N ARG A 85 -16.01 -26.61 3.85
CA ARG A 85 -16.41 -27.22 2.57
C ARG A 85 -15.67 -28.52 2.36
#